data_AF-A0AAU6DL05-F1
#
_entry.id   AF-A0AAU6DL05-F1
#
_cell.length_a   1.000
_cell.length_b   1.000
_cell.length_c   1.000
_cell.angle_alpha   90.00
_cell.angle_beta   90.00
_cell.angle_gamma   90.00
#
_symmetry.space_group_name_H-M   'P 1'
#
loop_
_entity.id
_entity.type
_entity.pdbx_description
1 polymer ?
#
loop_
_entity_poly.entity_id
_entity_poly.type
_entity_poly.pdbx_seq_one_letter_code
_entity_poly.pdbx_strand_id
1 'polypeptide(L)'
;MGSELVVDLRTLPLASLDDFWDAVSRPCGLPDWFGRNLDAWWDVVETRGVSETVDAHDRLVVRARAAGLFAPGEPDGARLSALFADTTRARLDLEPDPAA
;
A
#
# COMPACT_ATOMS: atom_id res chain seq x y z
N MET A 1 22.54 5.21 3.40
CA MET A 1 21.95 4.46 2.27
C MET A 1 20.72 3.79 2.83
N GLY A 2 19.54 4.24 2.41
CA GLY A 2 18.29 3.71 2.96
C GLY A 2 17.84 2.45 2.26
N SER A 3 17.31 1.50 3.03
CA SER A 3 16.70 0.28 2.50
C SER A 3 15.24 0.54 2.13
N GLU A 4 14.82 0.09 0.95
CA GLU A 4 13.42 0.11 0.51
C GLU A 4 12.81 -1.29 0.67
N LEU A 5 11.64 -1.37 1.29
CA LEU A 5 10.79 -2.55 1.22
C LEU A 5 9.89 -2.43 -0.01
N VAL A 6 10.07 -3.30 -1.00
CA VAL A 6 9.25 -3.29 -2.22
C VAL A 6 8.20 -4.38 -2.14
N VAL A 7 6.93 -3.98 -2.21
CA VAL A 7 5.77 -4.87 -2.24
C VAL A 7 5.15 -4.81 -3.63
N ASP A 8 5.30 -5.88 -4.39
CA ASP A 8 4.81 -5.96 -5.77
C ASP A 8 3.46 -6.67 -5.84
N LEU A 9 2.41 -5.90 -6.08
CA LEU A 9 1.02 -6.36 -6.19
C LEU A 9 0.51 -6.34 -7.64
N ARG A 10 1.37 -6.09 -8.62
CA ARG A 10 0.97 -5.92 -10.03
C ARG A 10 0.35 -7.16 -10.67
N THR A 11 0.51 -8.33 -10.04
CA THR A 11 -0.08 -9.61 -10.47
C THR A 11 -1.40 -9.93 -9.77
N LEU A 12 -1.83 -9.13 -8.80
CA LEU A 12 -3.04 -9.38 -8.01
C LEU A 12 -4.21 -8.55 -8.54
N PRO A 13 -5.42 -9.14 -8.62
CA PRO A 13 -6.64 -8.39 -8.91
C PRO A 13 -7.09 -7.65 -7.64
N LEU A 14 -6.65 -6.41 -7.47
CA LEU A 14 -7.10 -5.55 -6.38
C LEU A 14 -8.44 -4.93 -6.79
N ALA A 15 -9.58 -5.46 -6.34
CA ALA A 15 -10.89 -4.89 -6.66
C ALA A 15 -11.39 -3.92 -5.58
N SER A 16 -10.86 -4.04 -4.37
CA SER A 16 -11.31 -3.30 -3.19
C SER A 16 -10.17 -2.98 -2.22
N LEU A 17 -10.44 -2.14 -1.23
CA LEU A 17 -9.51 -1.90 -0.12
C LEU A 17 -9.20 -3.18 0.66
N ASP A 18 -10.18 -4.08 0.82
CA ASP A 18 -9.94 -5.35 1.50
C ASP A 18 -8.93 -6.22 0.76
N ASP A 19 -9.02 -6.29 -0.57
CA ASP A 19 -8.01 -7.01 -1.36
C ASP A 19 -6.63 -6.40 -1.19
N PHE A 20 -6.55 -5.06 -1.09
CA PHE A 20 -5.30 -4.37 -0.81
C PHE A 20 -4.75 -4.73 0.56
N TRP A 21 -5.58 -4.69 1.62
CA TRP A 21 -5.16 -5.05 2.98
C TRP A 21 -4.66 -6.50 3.06
N ASP A 22 -5.36 -7.44 2.41
CA ASP A 22 -4.93 -8.83 2.34
C ASP A 22 -3.59 -8.96 1.62
N ALA A 23 -3.44 -8.26 0.50
CA ALA A 23 -2.24 -8.31 -0.33
C ALA A 23 -1.00 -7.75 0.39
N VAL A 24 -1.13 -6.68 1.18
CA VAL A 24 0.00 -6.08 1.91
C VAL A 24 0.26 -6.73 3.26
N SER A 25 -0.72 -7.42 3.86
CA SER A 25 -0.62 -7.93 5.23
C SER A 25 0.61 -8.80 5.46
N ARG A 26 0.79 -9.85 4.65
CA ARG A 26 1.94 -10.75 4.76
C ARG A 26 3.29 -10.08 4.41
N PRO A 27 3.48 -9.43 3.24
CA PRO A 27 4.79 -8.87 2.87
C PRO A 27 5.20 -7.69 3.77
N CYS A 28 4.23 -6.96 4.33
CA CYS A 28 4.51 -5.92 5.32
C CYS A 28 4.56 -6.46 6.75
N GLY A 29 4.39 -7.77 7.00
CA GLY A 29 4.40 -8.33 8.36
C GLY A 29 3.40 -7.65 9.30
N LEU A 30 2.19 -7.34 8.82
CA LEU A 30 1.18 -6.66 9.62
C LEU A 30 0.65 -7.59 10.73
N PRO A 31 0.37 -7.05 11.92
CA PRO A 31 -0.17 -7.84 13.01
C PRO A 31 -1.62 -8.26 12.74
N ASP A 32 -2.06 -9.36 13.36
CA ASP A 32 -3.43 -9.87 13.22
C ASP A 32 -4.51 -8.87 13.69
N TRP A 33 -4.16 -7.93 14.57
CA TRP A 33 -5.04 -6.87 15.06
C TRP A 33 -5.06 -5.63 14.16
N PHE A 34 -4.36 -5.63 13.02
CA PHE A 34 -4.32 -4.50 12.08
C PHE A 34 -5.74 -4.09 11.66
N GLY A 35 -6.04 -2.79 11.82
CA GLY A 35 -7.41 -2.26 11.70
C GLY A 35 -8.00 -2.20 10.30
N ARG A 36 -7.24 -2.49 9.23
CA ARG A 36 -7.71 -2.54 7.83
C ARG A 36 -8.44 -1.27 7.38
N ASN A 37 -7.88 -0.11 7.68
CA ASN A 37 -8.40 1.20 7.29
C ASN A 37 -7.25 2.20 7.06
N LEU A 38 -7.58 3.37 6.51
CA LEU A 38 -6.58 4.38 6.14
C LEU A 38 -5.80 4.93 7.35
N ASP A 39 -6.44 5.11 8.51
CA ASP A 39 -5.76 5.59 9.71
C ASP A 39 -4.76 4.55 10.24
N ALA A 40 -5.18 3.27 10.28
CA ALA A 40 -4.29 2.18 10.63
C ALA A 40 -3.13 2.05 9.63
N TRP A 41 -3.38 2.28 8.34
CA TRP A 41 -2.33 2.27 7.32
C TRP A 41 -1.36 3.44 7.49
N TRP A 42 -1.86 4.64 7.80
CA TRP A 42 -1.03 5.79 8.15
C TRP A 42 -0.08 5.47 9.29
N ASP A 43 -0.56 4.78 10.33
CA ASP A 43 0.28 4.36 11.44
C ASP A 43 1.36 3.36 11.04
N VAL A 44 1.07 2.46 10.09
CA VAL A 44 2.08 1.55 9.53
C VAL A 44 3.18 2.30 8.80
N VAL A 45 2.82 3.26 7.93
CA VAL A 45 3.79 3.82 6.97
C VAL A 45 4.43 5.13 7.39
N GLU A 46 3.76 5.95 8.20
CA GLU A 46 4.23 7.28 8.58
C GLU A 46 4.52 7.41 10.07
N THR A 47 3.56 7.07 10.94
CA THR A 47 3.77 7.10 12.41
C THR A 47 4.80 6.06 12.85
N ARG A 48 4.79 4.89 12.19
CA ARG A 48 5.57 3.69 12.50
C ARG A 48 5.22 3.07 13.87
N GLY A 49 5.84 1.93 14.20
CA GLY A 49 5.63 1.18 15.44
C GLY A 49 4.54 0.11 15.36
N VAL A 50 4.00 -0.14 14.16
CA VAL A 50 2.97 -1.17 13.91
C VAL A 50 3.57 -2.45 13.33
N SER A 51 4.55 -2.33 12.43
CA SER A 51 5.21 -3.47 11.78
C SER A 51 6.71 -3.32 11.84
N GLU A 52 7.37 -4.26 12.54
CA GLU A 52 8.83 -4.36 12.57
C GLU A 52 9.42 -4.56 11.17
N THR A 53 8.68 -5.23 10.27
CA THR A 53 9.15 -5.47 8.89
C THR A 53 9.20 -4.16 8.10
N VAL A 54 8.16 -3.33 8.20
CA VAL A 54 8.12 -2.01 7.56
C VAL A 54 9.11 -1.07 8.22
N ASP A 55 9.24 -1.12 9.55
CA ASP A 55 10.11 -0.26 10.36
C ASP A 55 11.61 -0.54 10.21
N ALA A 56 11.96 -1.75 9.78
CA ALA A 56 13.33 -2.08 9.38
C ALA A 56 13.78 -1.39 8.07
N HIS A 57 12.88 -0.69 7.38
CA HIS A 57 13.14 -0.01 6.12
C HIS A 57 12.80 1.48 6.18
N ASP A 58 13.67 2.28 5.57
CA ASP A 58 13.49 3.73 5.50
C ASP A 58 12.22 4.09 4.71
N ARG A 59 11.88 3.28 3.70
CA ARG A 59 10.73 3.51 2.84
C ARG A 59 10.02 2.23 2.41
N LEU A 60 8.69 2.26 2.39
CA LEU A 60 7.85 1.26 1.74
C LEU A 60 7.49 1.70 0.32
N VAL A 61 7.64 0.82 -0.67
CA VAL A 61 7.20 1.05 -2.04
C VAL A 61 6.19 -0.03 -2.40
N VAL A 62 4.95 0.36 -2.68
CA VAL A 62 3.91 -0.54 -3.16
C VAL A 62 3.75 -0.34 -4.66
N ARG A 63 3.90 -1.42 -5.44
CA ARG A 63 3.67 -1.42 -6.89
C ARG A 63 2.35 -2.07 -7.21
N ALA A 64 1.50 -1.41 -7.99
CA ALA A 64 0.20 -1.94 -8.38
C ALA A 64 -0.14 -1.54 -9.82
N ARG A 65 -1.19 -2.16 -10.39
CA ARG A 65 -1.76 -1.74 -11.67
C ARG A 65 -2.73 -0.59 -11.44
N ALA A 66 -2.80 0.36 -12.37
CA ALA A 66 -3.82 1.41 -12.45
C ALA A 66 -5.17 0.84 -12.93
N ALA A 67 -5.64 -0.21 -12.25
CA ALA A 67 -6.85 -0.97 -12.55
C ALA A 67 -7.52 -1.41 -11.24
N GLY A 68 -8.77 -1.88 -11.33
CA GLY A 68 -9.56 -2.28 -10.17
C GLY A 68 -9.64 -1.14 -9.16
N LEU A 69 -9.21 -1.37 -7.91
CA LEU A 69 -9.12 -0.38 -6.85
C LEU A 69 -8.46 0.91 -7.31
N PHE A 70 -7.39 0.84 -8.11
CA PHE A 70 -6.64 2.01 -8.58
C PHE A 70 -7.05 2.48 -9.98
N ALA A 71 -8.21 2.03 -10.50
CA ALA A 71 -8.74 2.53 -11.75
C ALA A 71 -9.18 4.01 -11.63
N PRO A 72 -9.11 4.80 -12.72
CA PRO A 72 -9.63 6.16 -12.73
C PRO A 72 -11.12 6.20 -12.34
N GLY A 73 -11.46 7.06 -11.37
CA GLY A 73 -12.84 7.23 -10.90
C GLY A 73 -13.22 6.38 -9.69
N GLU A 74 -12.35 5.45 -9.26
CA GLU A 74 -12.60 4.65 -8.06
C GLU A 74 -12.32 5.46 -6.78
N PRO A 75 -13.34 5.76 -5.96
CA PRO A 75 -13.21 6.71 -4.85
C PRO A 75 -12.29 6.21 -3.75
N ASP A 76 -12.31 4.90 -3.46
CA ASP A 76 -11.50 4.32 -2.39
C ASP A 76 -10.01 4.25 -2.79
N GLY A 77 -9.72 3.89 -4.04
CA GLY A 77 -8.36 3.97 -4.58
C GLY A 77 -7.83 5.39 -4.64
N ALA A 78 -8.68 6.37 -4.97
CA ALA A 78 -8.30 7.77 -4.95
C ALA A 78 -7.90 8.23 -3.54
N ARG A 79 -8.66 7.84 -2.50
CA ARG A 79 -8.33 8.15 -1.10
C ARG A 79 -7.04 7.49 -0.65
N LEU A 80 -6.84 6.21 -0.96
CA LEU A 80 -5.59 5.51 -0.65
C LEU A 80 -4.39 6.13 -1.37
N SER A 81 -4.55 6.48 -2.65
CA SER A 81 -3.50 7.15 -3.44
C SER A 81 -3.15 8.53 -2.88
N ALA A 82 -4.15 9.28 -2.41
CA ALA A 82 -3.93 10.56 -1.73
C ALA A 82 -3.14 10.39 -0.44
N LEU A 83 -3.47 9.37 0.37
CA LEU A 83 -2.70 9.04 1.57
C LEU A 83 -1.23 8.76 1.21
N PHE A 84 -0.95 7.93 0.20
CA PHE A 84 0.43 7.68 -0.25
C PHE A 84 1.16 8.97 -0.69
N ALA A 85 0.45 9.90 -1.33
CA ALA A 85 1.02 11.18 -1.75
C ALA A 85 1.39 12.09 -0.56
N ASP A 86 0.66 11.98 0.56
CA ASP A 86 0.90 12.75 1.78
C ASP A 86 1.99 12.14 2.69
N THR A 87 2.35 10.87 2.48
CA THR A 87 3.40 10.21 3.27
C THR A 87 4.81 10.60 2.81
N THR A 88 5.75 10.66 3.75
CA THR A 88 7.17 10.86 3.46
C THR A 88 7.92 9.53 3.33
N ARG A 89 7.37 8.48 3.94
CA ARG A 89 8.00 7.16 4.11
C ARG A 89 7.33 6.04 3.31
N ALA A 90 6.33 6.34 2.50
CA ALA A 90 5.79 5.38 1.53
C ALA A 90 5.74 5.95 0.11
N ARG A 91 5.52 5.07 -0.86
CA ARG A 91 5.27 5.43 -2.27
C ARG A 91 4.35 4.41 -2.90
N LEU A 92 3.42 4.89 -3.71
CA LEU A 92 2.60 4.09 -4.59
C LEU A 92 3.10 4.26 -6.03
N ASP A 93 3.58 3.18 -6.61
CA ASP A 93 4.02 3.10 -8.01
C ASP A 93 2.90 2.41 -8.81
N LEU A 94 2.08 3.20 -9.49
CA LEU A 94 1.04 2.68 -10.38
C LEU A 94 1.59 2.49 -11.79
N GLU A 95 1.50 1.27 -12.28
CA GLU A 95 1.77 0.95 -13.68
C GLU A 95 0.47 0.87 -14.48
N PRO A 96 0.47 1.28 -15.76
CA PRO A 96 -0.68 1.07 -16.62
C PRO A 96 -1.05 -0.41 -16.69
N ASP A 97 -2.35 -0.67 -16.80
CA ASP A 97 -2.86 -2.00 -17.11
C ASP A 97 -2.46 -2.35 -18.56
N PRO A 98 -1.77 -3.47 -18.81
CA PRO A 98 -1.47 -3.91 -20.17
C PRO A 98 -2.72 -4.14 -21.04
N ALA A 99 -3.92 -4.22 -20.46
CA ALA A 99 -5.18 -4.36 -21.17
C ALA A 99 -5.93 -3.03 -21.45
N ALA A 100 -5.42 -1.88 -21.00
CA ALA A 100 -6.03 -0.56 -21.14
C ALA A 100 -5.56 0.21 -22.40
#